data_AF-A0A7S1PDQ2-F1
#
_entry.id   AF-A0A7S1PDQ2-F1
#
_cell.length_a   1.000
_cell.length_b   1.000
_cell.length_c   1.000
_cell.angle_alpha   90.00
_cell.angle_beta   90.00
_cell.angle_gamma   90.00
#
_symmetry.space_group_name_H-M   'P 1'
#
loop_
_entity.id
_entity.type
_entity.pdbx_description
1 polymer ?
#
loop_
_entity_poly.entity_id
_entity_poly.type
_entity_poly.pdbx_seq_one_letter_code
_entity_poly.pdbx_strand_id
1 'polypeptide(L)'
;VHTAPPAPAAHQHSPAEDTFLRMDTQTDRLGEHSGGVSADGEEWYEIPLFEYVLRNSTVFARMSPDDKEQLVYSLQSLPHHPLVAMCGDGANDCAALKGADIGVALSDEEASIA
;
A
#
# COMPACT_ATOMS: atom_id res chain seq x y z
N VAL A 1 31.25 -33.19 -13.16
CA VAL A 1 30.02 -33.48 -12.38
C VAL A 1 29.78 -32.27 -11.49
N HIS A 2 29.09 -31.26 -12.00
CA HIS A 2 28.93 -29.98 -11.32
C HIS A 2 27.51 -29.95 -10.74
N THR A 3 27.39 -30.09 -9.43
CA THR A 3 26.13 -29.94 -8.70
C THR A 3 25.84 -28.45 -8.55
N ALA A 4 24.65 -28.02 -8.97
CA ALA A 4 24.17 -26.65 -8.79
C ALA A 4 24.18 -26.24 -7.30
N PRO A 5 24.42 -24.96 -6.98
CA PRO A 5 24.29 -24.46 -5.61
C PRO A 5 22.82 -24.49 -5.15
N PRO A 6 22.57 -24.69 -3.83
CA PRO A 6 21.20 -24.74 -3.31
C PRO A 6 20.52 -23.38 -3.44
N ALA A 7 19.22 -23.39 -3.75
CA ALA A 7 18.39 -22.20 -3.83
C ALA A 7 18.40 -21.41 -2.50
N PRO A 8 18.39 -20.07 -2.52
CA PRO A 8 18.34 -19.27 -1.30
C PRO A 8 17.07 -19.59 -0.52
N ALA A 9 17.23 -19.78 0.78
CA ALA A 9 16.12 -20.10 1.68
C ALA A 9 15.05 -19.01 1.61
N ALA A 10 13.80 -19.41 1.44
CA ALA A 10 12.67 -18.49 1.54
C ALA A 10 12.73 -17.79 2.89
N HIS A 11 12.99 -16.48 2.87
CA HIS A 11 12.87 -15.62 4.04
C HIS A 11 11.40 -15.63 4.47
N GLN A 12 11.09 -16.49 5.44
CA GLN A 12 9.81 -16.46 6.14
C GLN A 12 9.75 -15.16 6.94
N HIS A 13 9.13 -14.14 6.37
CA HIS A 13 8.78 -12.94 7.13
C HIS A 13 7.71 -13.32 8.15
N SER A 14 8.10 -13.30 9.43
CA SER A 14 7.21 -13.40 10.58
C SER A 14 6.23 -12.23 10.55
N PRO A 15 4.93 -12.46 10.80
CA PRO A 15 3.97 -11.37 10.92
C PRO A 15 4.11 -10.70 12.27
N ALA A 16 3.76 -9.41 12.30
CA ALA A 16 3.46 -8.60 13.47
C ALA A 16 4.64 -8.12 14.32
N GLU A 17 5.19 -6.95 13.96
CA GLU A 17 5.39 -5.89 14.96
C GLU A 17 4.76 -4.61 14.42
N ASP A 18 3.73 -4.13 15.13
CA ASP A 18 2.86 -3.01 14.77
C ASP A 18 3.69 -1.74 14.50
N THR A 19 4.01 -1.52 13.23
CA THR A 19 4.67 -0.29 12.79
C THR A 19 3.60 0.80 12.72
N PHE A 20 3.49 1.59 13.80
CA PHE A 20 2.63 2.76 13.85
C PHE A 20 3.26 3.91 13.07
N LEU A 21 3.19 3.84 11.73
CA LEU A 21 3.62 4.94 10.86
C LEU A 21 2.47 5.93 10.73
N ARG A 22 2.63 7.12 11.33
CA ARG A 22 1.77 8.25 11.00
C ARG A 22 2.08 8.64 9.55
N MET A 23 1.07 8.57 8.68
CA MET A 23 1.17 9.07 7.30
C MET A 23 1.42 10.58 7.35
N ASP A 24 2.68 10.98 7.23
CA ASP A 24 3.07 12.36 6.97
C ASP A 24 3.40 12.48 5.49
N THR A 25 2.63 13.31 4.79
CA THR A 25 2.73 13.57 3.35
C THR A 25 4.06 14.20 2.93
N GLN A 26 4.96 14.53 3.86
CA GLN A 26 6.22 15.21 3.56
C GLN A 26 7.40 14.28 3.26
N THR A 27 7.20 12.96 3.26
CA THR A 27 8.31 11.99 3.05
C THR A 27 8.67 11.79 1.56
N ASP A 28 7.89 12.34 0.62
CA ASP A 28 8.04 12.08 -0.83
C ASP A 28 9.06 13.00 -1.54
N ARG A 29 9.92 13.71 -0.80
CA ARG A 29 10.95 14.60 -1.37
C ARG A 29 12.34 13.98 -1.51
N LEU A 30 12.50 12.69 -1.24
CA LEU A 30 13.74 11.95 -1.52
C LEU A 30 13.53 11.04 -2.74
N GLY A 31 13.19 11.66 -3.87
CA GLY A 31 13.18 11.01 -5.17
C GLY A 31 14.59 10.84 -5.70
N GLU A 32 15.34 9.90 -5.15
CA GLU A 32 16.51 9.32 -5.81
C GLU A 32 16.25 7.82 -5.93
N HIS A 33 15.99 7.34 -7.14
CA HIS A 33 15.98 5.90 -7.42
C HIS A 33 17.42 5.39 -7.33
N SER A 34 17.90 5.09 -6.12
CA SER A 34 19.20 4.47 -5.87
C SER A 34 19.09 2.96 -6.09
N GLY A 35 19.06 2.55 -7.36
CA GLY A 35 19.33 1.17 -7.76
C GLY A 35 20.83 0.93 -7.95
N GLY A 36 21.28 -0.30 -7.77
CA GLY A 36 22.69 -0.69 -7.94
C GLY A 36 22.84 -2.04 -8.62
N VAL A 37 23.93 -2.22 -9.35
CA VAL A 37 24.28 -3.51 -9.98
C VAL A 37 25.32 -4.22 -9.13
N SER A 38 25.04 -5.47 -8.82
CA SER A 38 25.90 -6.37 -8.05
C SER A 38 27.09 -6.86 -8.88
N ALA A 39 28.12 -7.37 -8.20
CA ALA A 39 29.33 -7.88 -8.86
C ALA A 39 29.07 -9.10 -9.78
N ASP A 40 27.98 -9.82 -9.57
CA ASP A 40 27.48 -10.93 -10.38
C ASP A 40 26.48 -10.48 -11.48
N GLY A 41 26.18 -9.19 -11.56
CA GLY A 41 25.30 -8.61 -12.58
C GLY A 41 23.83 -8.50 -12.17
N GLU A 42 23.47 -8.85 -10.94
CA GLU A 42 22.10 -8.70 -10.43
C GLU A 42 21.80 -7.23 -10.12
N GLU A 43 20.76 -6.68 -10.75
CA GLU A 43 20.28 -5.32 -10.53
C GLU A 43 19.26 -5.31 -9.38
N TRP A 44 19.51 -4.47 -8.37
CA TRP A 44 18.58 -4.26 -7.26
C TRP A 44 17.98 -2.87 -7.33
N TYR A 45 16.71 -2.78 -6.96
CA TYR A 45 15.99 -1.52 -6.84
C TYR A 45 15.71 -1.23 -5.38
N GLU A 46 16.04 -0.02 -4.92
CA GLU A 46 15.51 0.48 -3.66
C GLU A 46 14.02 0.77 -3.83
N ILE A 47 13.21 0.09 -3.02
CA ILE A 47 11.78 0.39 -2.88
C ILE A 47 11.66 1.47 -1.82
N PRO A 48 11.00 2.61 -2.10
CA PRO A 48 10.74 3.62 -1.07
C PRO A 48 10.05 2.98 0.14
N LEU A 49 10.48 3.32 1.36
CA LEU A 49 9.91 2.75 2.59
C LEU A 49 8.38 2.85 2.62
N PHE A 50 7.85 3.97 2.11
CA PHE A 50 6.41 4.18 2.01
C PHE A 50 5.72 3.16 1.10
N GLU A 51 6.25 2.93 -0.10
CA GLU A 51 5.76 1.89 -1.02
C GLU A 51 5.86 0.50 -0.38
N TYR A 52 6.98 0.20 0.29
CA TYR A 52 7.14 -1.06 1.00
C TYR A 52 6.06 -1.24 2.08
N VAL A 53 5.77 -0.21 2.87
CA VAL A 53 4.72 -0.24 3.90
C VAL A 53 3.35 -0.45 3.26
N LEU A 54 3.02 0.27 2.18
CA LEU A 54 1.74 0.11 1.48
C LEU A 54 1.52 -1.32 0.96
N ARG A 55 2.56 -1.93 0.38
CA ARG A 55 2.48 -3.29 -0.19
C ARG A 55 2.39 -4.39 0.87
N ASN A 56 2.99 -4.18 2.04
CA ASN A 56 3.16 -5.24 3.04
C ASN A 56 2.27 -5.07 4.27
N SER A 57 1.51 -3.96 4.38
CA SER A 57 0.60 -3.72 5.50
C SER A 57 -0.82 -4.15 5.17
N THR A 58 -1.46 -4.82 6.13
CA THR A 58 -2.87 -5.24 6.02
C THR A 58 -3.80 -4.37 6.85
N VAL A 59 -3.27 -3.64 7.85
CA VAL A 59 -4.04 -2.81 8.77
C VAL A 59 -3.46 -1.40 8.79
N PHE A 60 -4.30 -0.44 8.44
CA PHE A 60 -4.06 1.00 8.65
C PHE A 60 -5.09 1.49 9.66
N ALA A 61 -4.66 2.11 10.75
CA ALA A 61 -5.52 2.42 11.88
C ALA A 61 -5.38 3.88 12.31
N ARG A 62 -6.37 4.36 13.09
CA ARG A 62 -6.39 5.73 13.65
C ARG A 62 -6.33 6.83 12.59
N MET A 63 -6.85 6.53 11.40
CA MET A 63 -6.93 7.44 10.26
C MET A 63 -8.03 8.49 10.47
N SER A 64 -7.69 9.74 10.17
CA SER A 64 -8.67 10.79 9.91
C SER A 64 -9.38 10.55 8.56
N PRO A 65 -10.52 11.20 8.27
CA PRO A 65 -11.17 11.09 6.96
C PRO A 65 -10.22 11.38 5.78
N ASP A 66 -9.36 12.39 5.91
CA ASP A 66 -8.39 12.76 4.88
C ASP A 66 -7.32 11.68 4.67
N ASP A 67 -6.86 11.04 5.76
CA ASP A 67 -5.88 9.95 5.68
C ASP A 67 -6.46 8.74 4.91
N LYS A 68 -7.75 8.46 5.07
CA LYS A 68 -8.41 7.38 4.32
C LYS A 68 -8.44 7.67 2.82
N GLU A 69 -8.73 8.91 2.45
CA GLU A 69 -8.70 9.34 1.04
C GLU A 69 -7.27 9.25 0.47
N GLN A 70 -6.28 9.74 1.21
CA GLN A 70 -4.88 9.65 0.80
C GLN A 70 -4.39 8.21 0.65
N LEU A 71 -4.83 7.30 1.53
CA LEU A 71 -4.49 5.88 1.43
C LEU A 71 -5.02 5.27 0.12
N VAL A 72 -6.26 5.59 -0.27
CA VAL A 72 -6.82 5.13 -1.56
C VAL A 72 -5.96 5.60 -2.73
N TYR A 73 -5.63 6.90 -2.80
CA TYR A 73 -4.79 7.42 -3.87
C TYR A 73 -3.37 6.83 -3.86
N SER A 74 -2.80 6.61 -2.66
CA SER A 74 -1.46 6.05 -2.52
C SER A 74 -1.41 4.58 -2.95
N LEU A 75 -2.47 3.81 -2.70
CA LEU A 75 -2.57 2.44 -3.18
C LEU A 75 -2.73 2.40 -4.71
N GLN A 76 -3.54 3.29 -5.29
CA GLN A 76 -3.70 3.41 -6.75
C GLN A 76 -2.44 3.85 -7.49
N SER A 77 -1.57 4.64 -6.82
CA SER A 77 -0.31 5.12 -7.40
C SER A 77 0.82 4.09 -7.37
N LEU A 78 0.63 2.94 -6.72
CA LEU A 78 1.61 1.86 -6.71
C LEU A 78 1.93 1.38 -8.13
N PRO A 79 3.16 0.87 -8.38
CA PRO A 79 3.49 0.25 -9.65
C PRO A 79 2.50 -0.84 -10.03
N HIS A 80 2.19 -0.93 -11.33
CA HIS A 80 1.13 -1.75 -11.91
C HIS A 80 -0.31 -1.26 -11.69
N HIS A 81 -0.51 -0.09 -11.06
CA HIS A 81 -1.80 0.58 -10.91
C HIS A 81 -2.90 -0.38 -10.42
N PRO A 82 -2.76 -0.95 -9.21
CA PRO A 82 -3.75 -1.88 -8.69
C PRO A 82 -5.11 -1.18 -8.56
N LEU A 83 -6.17 -1.88 -8.93
CA LEU A 83 -7.53 -1.40 -8.70
C LEU A 83 -7.84 -1.42 -7.21
N VAL A 84 -8.29 -0.28 -6.68
CA VAL A 84 -8.64 -0.12 -5.28
C VAL A 84 -10.15 -0.11 -5.12
N ALA A 85 -10.65 -1.10 -4.41
CA ALA A 85 -12.03 -1.11 -3.92
C ALA A 85 -12.05 -0.67 -2.47
N MET A 86 -13.00 0.20 -2.12
CA MET A 86 -13.17 0.72 -0.77
C MET A 86 -14.62 0.52 -0.32
N CYS A 87 -14.80 0.10 0.93
CA CYS A 87 -16.11 -0.05 1.54
C CYS A 87 -16.15 0.68 2.88
N GLY A 88 -17.30 1.28 3.19
CA GLY A 88 -17.50 2.06 4.40
C GLY A 88 -18.95 2.46 4.58
N ASP A 89 -19.32 2.87 5.78
CA ASP A 89 -20.71 3.03 6.22
C ASP A 89 -21.09 4.47 6.59
N GLY A 90 -20.14 5.41 6.50
CA GLY A 90 -20.35 6.74 7.05
C GLY A 90 -19.67 7.88 6.32
N ALA A 91 -19.96 9.10 6.81
CA ALA A 91 -19.44 10.35 6.28
C ALA A 91 -17.90 10.43 6.25
N ASN A 92 -17.24 9.71 7.17
CA ASN A 92 -15.78 9.66 7.28
C ASN A 92 -15.11 8.92 6.11
N ASP A 93 -15.87 8.13 5.37
CA ASP A 93 -15.40 7.30 4.27
C ASP A 93 -15.83 7.89 2.92
N CYS A 94 -16.68 8.93 2.88
CA CYS A 94 -17.25 9.47 1.65
C CYS A 94 -16.21 9.88 0.60
N ALA A 95 -15.14 10.57 1.01
CA ALA A 95 -14.10 11.03 0.08
C ALA A 95 -13.32 9.83 -0.48
N ALA A 96 -12.92 8.89 0.39
CA ALA A 96 -12.24 7.65 0.01
C ALA A 96 -13.10 6.74 -0.88
N LEU A 97 -14.40 6.58 -0.57
CA LEU A 97 -15.38 5.85 -1.38
C LEU A 97 -15.49 6.44 -2.78
N LYS A 98 -15.46 7.77 -2.89
CA LYS A 98 -15.54 8.48 -4.17
C LYS A 98 -14.23 8.43 -4.97
N GLY A 99 -13.09 8.41 -4.30
CA GLY A 99 -11.77 8.33 -4.93
C GLY A 99 -11.37 6.91 -5.36
N ALA A 100 -11.98 5.88 -4.78
CA ALA A 100 -11.73 4.48 -5.12
C ALA A 100 -12.21 4.15 -6.55
N ASP A 101 -11.56 3.16 -7.19
CA ASP A 101 -12.02 2.63 -8.47
C ASP A 101 -13.40 1.99 -8.33
N ILE A 102 -13.67 1.40 -7.17
CA ILE A 102 -14.95 0.82 -6.80
C ILE A 102 -15.28 1.21 -5.35
N GLY A 103 -16.27 2.08 -5.17
CA GLY A 103 -16.79 2.47 -3.86
C GLY A 103 -18.08 1.71 -3.50
N VAL A 104 -18.12 1.09 -2.33
CA VAL A 104 -19.32 0.42 -1.78
C VAL A 104 -19.73 1.07 -0.47
N ALA A 105 -20.82 1.82 -0.49
CA ALA A 105 -21.42 2.36 0.72
C ALA A 105 -22.29 1.29 1.39
N LEU A 106 -22.06 1.05 2.68
CA LEU A 106 -22.84 0.16 3.52
C LEU A 106 -23.80 1.00 4.37
N SER A 107 -25.06 1.13 3.97
CA SER A 107 -26.07 1.86 4.75
C SER A 107 -27.23 0.94 5.15
N ASP A 108 -27.75 1.15 6.36
CA ASP A 108 -29.01 0.54 6.81
C ASP A 108 -30.23 1.22 6.16
N GLU A 109 -30.07 2.42 5.62
CA GLU A 109 -31.10 3.02 4.77
C GLU A 109 -31.21 2.23 3.47
N GLU A 110 -32.39 1.62 3.26
CA GLU A 110 -32.89 1.24 1.94
C GLU A 110 -32.48 2.31 0.93
N ALA A 111 -31.97 1.88 -0.22
CA ALA A 111 -31.70 2.72 -1.37
C ALA A 111 -33.00 3.43 -1.81
N SER A 112 -33.41 4.46 -1.08
CA SER A 112 -34.52 5.33 -1.38
C SER A 112 -34.01 6.38 -2.36
N ILE A 113 -33.86 5.93 -3.60
CA ILE A 113 -34.07 6.79 -4.76
C ILE A 113 -35.52 7.29 -4.70
N ALA A 114 -35.68 8.56 -4.33
CA ALA A 114 -36.89 9.35 -4.55
C ALA A 114 -36.64 10.38 -5.66
#